data_AF-A0A821NCH5-F1
#
_entry.id   AF-A0A821NCH5-F1
#
_cell.length_a   1.000
_cell.length_b   1.000
_cell.length_c   1.000
_cell.angle_alpha   90.00
_cell.angle_beta   90.00
_cell.angle_gamma   90.00
#
_symmetry.space_group_name_H-M   'P 1'
#
loop_
_entity.id
_entity.type
_entity.pdbx_description
1 polymer ?
#
loop_
_entity_poly.entity_id
_entity_poly.type
_entity_poly.pdbx_seq_one_letter_code
_entity_poly.pdbx_strand_id
1 'polypeptide(L)'
;SGATPIYIEPDYHPDISFPLAVSVQAVQSLLEEHPDVVAIHLTSPNYYGVLSDVAAIRNLAHSHGVALLVDEAHGSHLGLHSDWPKSAVSLRADIIVQSTHKTQGALTQSAMLHLNDNGLVNRARVAQMLSLLQSSSPSSILLASLDAARMQMATEGRERLATILV
;
A
#
# COMPACT_ATOMS: atom_id res chain seq x y z
N SER A 1 -4.63 2.63 18.76
CA SER A 1 -4.61 1.19 18.47
C SER A 1 -4.28 0.35 19.70
N GLY A 2 -3.39 0.80 20.62
CA GLY A 2 -3.04 0.00 21.80
C GLY A 2 -2.27 -1.29 21.46
N ALA A 3 -1.80 -1.40 20.22
CA ALA A 3 -1.02 -2.54 19.74
C ALA A 3 0.44 -2.44 20.21
N THR A 4 1.09 -3.58 20.37
CA THR A 4 2.53 -3.67 20.64
C THR A 4 3.27 -3.87 19.31
N PRO A 5 4.09 -2.90 18.86
CA PRO A 5 4.79 -3.05 17.59
C PRO A 5 6.00 -3.98 17.74
N ILE A 6 6.22 -4.79 16.70
CA ILE A 6 7.47 -5.53 16.48
C ILE A 6 8.00 -5.04 15.13
N TYR A 7 9.24 -4.58 15.12
CA TYR A 7 9.83 -3.94 13.95
C TYR A 7 10.56 -4.95 13.08
N ILE A 8 10.37 -4.86 11.77
CA ILE A 8 11.15 -5.61 10.77
C ILE A 8 12.16 -4.64 10.18
N GLU A 9 13.45 -4.98 10.27
CA GLU A 9 14.50 -4.23 9.59
C GLU A 9 14.51 -4.59 8.10
N PRO A 10 14.58 -3.60 7.19
CA PRO A 10 14.81 -3.88 5.78
C PRO A 10 16.26 -4.31 5.57
N ASP A 11 16.53 -4.96 4.43
CA ASP A 11 17.91 -5.14 4.00
C ASP A 11 18.53 -3.78 3.63
N TYR A 12 19.87 -3.67 3.69
CA TYR A 12 20.58 -2.45 3.30
C TYR A 12 21.54 -2.74 2.15
N HIS A 13 21.66 -1.80 1.22
CA HIS A 13 22.67 -1.89 0.17
C HIS A 13 24.08 -1.84 0.81
N PRO A 14 24.98 -2.77 0.46
CA PRO A 14 26.26 -2.95 1.17
C PRO A 14 27.16 -1.71 1.12
N ASP A 15 27.14 -0.98 0.01
CA ASP A 15 28.10 0.12 -0.21
C ASP A 15 27.62 1.51 0.18
N ILE A 16 26.30 1.74 0.25
CA ILE A 16 25.73 3.10 0.40
C ILE A 16 24.74 3.22 1.56
N SER A 17 24.64 2.19 2.42
CA SER A 17 23.76 2.13 3.59
C SER A 17 22.31 2.53 3.29
N PHE A 18 21.86 2.21 2.09
CA PHE A 18 20.57 2.59 1.57
C PHE A 18 19.54 1.50 1.89
N PRO A 19 18.37 1.84 2.46
CA PRO A 19 17.38 0.84 2.81
C PRO A 19 16.76 0.25 1.54
N LEU A 20 16.78 -1.07 1.45
CA LEU A 20 16.12 -1.87 0.42
C LEU A 20 14.69 -2.20 0.87
N ALA A 21 14.12 -3.24 0.25
CA ALA A 21 12.83 -3.79 0.62
C ALA A 21 12.92 -4.64 1.90
N VAL A 22 11.77 -4.87 2.53
CA VAL A 22 11.64 -5.93 3.53
C VAL A 22 11.60 -7.27 2.80
N SER A 23 12.48 -8.18 3.18
CA SER A 23 12.55 -9.51 2.58
C SER A 23 11.47 -10.45 3.13
N VAL A 24 11.07 -11.43 2.32
CA VAL A 24 10.12 -12.47 2.74
C VAL A 24 10.69 -13.27 3.91
N GLN A 25 12.00 -13.50 3.93
CA GLN A 25 12.72 -14.20 4.97
C GLN A 25 12.65 -13.46 6.31
N ALA A 26 12.82 -12.13 6.31
CA ALA A 26 12.69 -11.33 7.52
C ALA A 26 11.26 -11.41 8.10
N VAL A 27 10.24 -11.36 7.24
CA VAL A 27 8.84 -11.56 7.67
C VAL A 27 8.63 -12.96 8.24
N GLN A 28 9.18 -13.99 7.59
CA GLN A 28 9.05 -15.37 8.04
C GLN A 28 9.63 -15.57 9.44
N SER A 29 10.88 -15.15 9.66
CA SER A 29 11.53 -15.27 10.96
C SER A 29 10.72 -14.58 12.07
N LEU A 30 10.16 -13.40 11.79
CA LEU A 30 9.36 -12.67 12.78
C LEU A 30 8.06 -13.41 13.10
N LEU A 31 7.35 -13.93 12.11
CA LEU A 31 6.11 -14.70 12.33
C LEU A 31 6.36 -16.01 13.09
N GLU A 32 7.53 -16.64 12.91
CA GLU A 32 7.95 -17.81 13.68
C GLU A 32 8.27 -17.46 15.14
N GLU A 33 8.93 -16.33 15.38
CA GLU A 33 9.27 -15.85 16.74
C GLU A 33 8.04 -15.31 17.50
N HIS A 34 7.08 -14.72 16.77
CA HIS A 34 5.93 -14.02 17.32
C HIS A 34 4.61 -14.53 16.70
N PRO A 35 4.15 -15.73 17.09
CA PRO A 35 2.95 -16.35 16.53
C PRO A 35 1.65 -15.64 16.93
N ASP A 36 1.70 -14.66 17.83
CA ASP A 36 0.58 -13.82 18.28
C ASP A 36 0.38 -12.55 17.43
N VAL A 37 1.23 -12.31 16.44
CA VAL A 37 1.04 -11.21 15.47
C VAL A 37 -0.30 -11.39 14.75
N VAL A 38 -1.04 -10.29 14.63
CA VAL A 38 -2.36 -10.27 13.96
C VAL A 38 -2.36 -9.49 12.64
N ALA A 39 -1.36 -8.64 12.43
CA ALA A 39 -1.24 -7.83 11.23
C ALA A 39 0.21 -7.42 10.95
N ILE A 40 0.56 -7.31 9.68
CA ILE A 40 1.81 -6.72 9.19
C ILE A 40 1.48 -5.38 8.54
N HIS A 41 2.24 -4.35 8.88
CA HIS A 41 2.19 -3.05 8.20
C HIS A 41 3.49 -2.84 7.41
N LEU A 42 3.37 -2.79 6.09
CA LEU A 42 4.51 -2.78 5.17
C LEU A 42 4.49 -1.53 4.30
N THR A 43 5.59 -0.79 4.23
CA THR A 43 5.76 0.28 3.24
C THR A 43 6.31 -0.30 1.95
N SER A 44 5.57 -0.19 0.84
CA SER A 44 6.03 -0.64 -0.48
C SER A 44 5.29 0.12 -1.58
N PRO A 45 5.98 0.87 -2.47
CA PRO A 45 7.43 1.08 -2.49
C PRO A 45 7.94 1.92 -1.31
N ASN A 46 9.23 1.75 -0.97
CA ASN A 46 9.91 2.68 -0.08
C ASN A 46 10.14 4.05 -0.77
N TYR A 47 10.68 5.03 -0.04
CA TYR A 47 10.87 6.40 -0.56
C TYR A 47 11.64 6.47 -1.87
N TYR A 48 12.52 5.50 -2.11
CA TYR A 48 13.38 5.46 -3.28
C TYR A 48 12.87 4.58 -4.42
N GLY A 49 11.63 4.08 -4.31
CA GLY A 49 11.02 3.25 -5.34
C GLY A 49 11.36 1.76 -5.26
N VAL A 50 11.98 1.29 -4.16
CA VAL A 50 12.23 -0.15 -3.98
C VAL A 50 10.97 -0.86 -3.49
N LEU A 51 10.56 -1.92 -4.19
CA LEU A 51 9.35 -2.69 -3.87
C LEU A 51 9.71 -3.97 -3.11
N SER A 52 8.91 -4.30 -2.11
CA SER A 52 8.92 -5.63 -1.49
C SER A 52 8.12 -6.62 -2.33
N ASP A 53 8.39 -7.92 -2.19
CA ASP A 53 7.53 -8.95 -2.79
C ASP A 53 6.22 -9.08 -1.99
N VAL A 54 5.32 -8.13 -2.22
CA VAL A 54 4.02 -8.06 -1.54
C VAL A 54 3.21 -9.34 -1.74
N ALA A 55 3.34 -10.02 -2.89
CA ALA A 55 2.61 -11.26 -3.14
C ALA A 55 3.13 -12.40 -2.25
N ALA A 56 4.44 -12.58 -2.18
CA ALA A 56 5.04 -13.60 -1.32
C ALA A 56 4.76 -13.31 0.15
N ILE A 57 4.96 -12.06 0.60
CA ILE A 57 4.66 -11.63 1.97
C ILE A 57 3.18 -11.85 2.31
N ARG A 58 2.26 -11.50 1.42
CA ARG A 58 0.82 -11.74 1.62
C ARG A 58 0.49 -13.22 1.75
N ASN A 59 1.08 -14.08 0.92
CA ASN A 59 0.84 -15.53 1.03
C ASN A 59 1.30 -16.09 2.38
N LEU A 60 2.49 -15.67 2.81
CA LEU A 60 3.09 -16.06 4.07
C LEU A 60 2.29 -15.53 5.27
N ALA A 61 1.84 -14.27 5.22
CA ALA A 61 0.98 -13.70 6.25
C ALA A 61 -0.35 -14.46 6.36
N HIS A 62 -1.00 -14.70 5.22
CA HIS A 62 -2.28 -15.41 5.17
C HIS A 62 -2.18 -16.85 5.65
N SER A 63 -1.06 -17.55 5.42
CA SER A 63 -0.85 -18.89 5.99
C SER A 63 -0.77 -18.92 7.51
N HIS A 64 -0.52 -17.77 8.14
CA HIS A 64 -0.54 -17.58 9.60
C HIS A 64 -1.83 -16.90 10.09
N GLY A 65 -2.81 -16.63 9.21
CA GLY A 65 -4.02 -15.88 9.57
C GLY A 65 -3.77 -14.39 9.85
N VAL A 66 -2.66 -13.85 9.36
CA VAL A 66 -2.21 -12.47 9.58
C VAL A 66 -2.63 -11.58 8.41
N ALA A 67 -3.23 -10.43 8.70
CA ALA A 67 -3.59 -9.45 7.67
C ALA A 67 -2.37 -8.64 7.21
N LEU A 68 -2.26 -8.33 5.91
CA LEU A 68 -1.23 -7.47 5.35
C LEU A 68 -1.79 -6.10 4.96
N LEU A 69 -1.35 -5.06 5.68
CA LEU A 69 -1.63 -3.67 5.38
C LEU A 69 -0.41 -3.09 4.65
N VAL A 70 -0.63 -2.47 3.49
CA VAL A 70 0.44 -1.86 2.68
C VAL A 70 0.28 -0.35 2.60
N ASP A 71 1.27 0.38 3.09
CA ASP A 71 1.47 1.79 2.78
C ASP A 71 2.13 1.89 1.40
N GLU A 72 1.29 2.12 0.38
CA GLU A 72 1.65 2.33 -1.02
C GLU A 72 1.59 3.85 -1.35
N ALA A 73 1.99 4.72 -0.42
CA ALA A 73 1.89 6.16 -0.60
C ALA A 73 2.53 6.67 -1.90
N HIS A 74 3.69 6.12 -2.29
CA HIS A 74 4.40 6.50 -3.52
C HIS A 74 4.09 5.58 -4.72
N GLY A 75 3.17 4.61 -4.57
CA GLY A 75 2.91 3.59 -5.58
C GLY A 75 1.55 3.73 -6.28
N SER A 76 0.88 4.89 -6.21
CA SER A 76 -0.47 5.03 -6.79
C SER A 76 -0.50 4.88 -8.31
N HIS A 77 0.63 5.05 -8.99
CA HIS A 77 0.78 4.85 -10.42
C HIS A 77 1.03 3.38 -10.84
N LEU A 78 1.32 2.49 -9.88
CA LEU A 78 1.65 1.08 -10.13
C LEU A 78 0.46 0.29 -10.67
N GLY A 79 0.75 -0.71 -11.52
CA GLY A 79 -0.26 -1.59 -12.11
C GLY A 79 -1.15 -0.96 -13.19
N LEU A 80 -0.88 0.28 -13.60
CA LEU A 80 -1.67 1.02 -14.59
C LEU A 80 -1.09 0.90 -16.03
N HIS A 81 0.06 0.26 -16.17
CA HIS A 81 0.68 -0.12 -17.44
C HIS A 81 1.37 -1.48 -17.29
N SER A 82 1.44 -2.29 -18.35
CA SER A 82 1.96 -3.68 -18.29
C SER A 82 3.43 -3.78 -17.90
N ASP A 83 4.21 -2.76 -18.26
CA ASP A 83 5.66 -2.74 -18.05
C ASP A 83 6.03 -2.16 -16.67
N TRP A 84 5.04 -1.69 -15.91
CA TRP A 84 5.23 -1.23 -14.55
C TRP A 84 4.97 -2.36 -13.55
N PRO A 85 5.63 -2.33 -12.38
CA PRO A 85 5.33 -3.26 -11.30
C PRO A 85 3.85 -3.23 -10.91
N LYS A 86 3.35 -4.38 -10.46
CA LYS A 86 1.98 -4.52 -9.96
C LYS A 86 1.82 -3.75 -8.65
N SER A 87 0.67 -3.08 -8.49
CA SER A 87 0.30 -2.46 -7.22
C SER A 87 -0.10 -3.50 -6.17
N ALA A 88 0.06 -3.17 -4.89
CA ALA A 88 -0.40 -3.97 -3.76
C ALA A 88 -1.91 -4.27 -3.84
N VAL A 89 -2.69 -3.36 -4.45
CA VAL A 89 -4.11 -3.57 -4.76
C VAL A 89 -4.29 -4.81 -5.65
N SER A 90 -3.57 -4.87 -6.77
CA SER A 90 -3.63 -6.00 -7.71
C SER A 90 -2.98 -7.28 -7.17
N LEU A 91 -2.02 -7.14 -6.24
CA LEU A 91 -1.38 -8.25 -5.54
C LEU A 91 -2.20 -8.78 -4.35
N ARG A 92 -3.40 -8.21 -4.12
CA ARG A 92 -4.40 -8.71 -3.17
C ARG A 92 -3.99 -8.60 -1.70
N ALA A 93 -3.20 -7.58 -1.35
CA ALA A 93 -3.03 -7.17 0.05
C ALA A 93 -4.38 -6.73 0.65
N ASP A 94 -4.52 -6.76 1.97
CA ASP A 94 -5.79 -6.60 2.67
C ASP A 94 -6.29 -5.15 2.68
N ILE A 95 -5.43 -4.24 3.15
CA ILE A 95 -5.68 -2.80 3.20
C ILE A 95 -4.52 -2.09 2.52
N ILE A 96 -4.79 -1.22 1.55
CA ILE A 96 -3.77 -0.47 0.85
C ILE A 96 -4.07 1.01 0.93
N VAL A 97 -3.09 1.82 1.34
CA VAL A 97 -3.19 3.28 1.33
C VAL A 97 -2.32 3.84 0.22
N GLN A 98 -2.93 4.61 -0.68
CA GLN A 98 -2.22 5.30 -1.74
C GLN A 98 -2.36 6.81 -1.56
N SER A 99 -1.24 7.54 -1.49
CA SER A 99 -1.26 9.01 -1.49
C SER A 99 -1.41 9.49 -2.93
N THR A 100 -2.64 9.56 -3.41
CA THR A 100 -2.96 9.91 -4.79
C THR A 100 -2.30 11.23 -5.23
N HIS A 101 -2.18 12.20 -4.33
CA HIS A 101 -1.53 13.49 -4.61
C HIS A 101 -0.01 13.44 -4.86
N LYS A 102 0.66 12.33 -4.55
CA LYS A 102 2.13 12.22 -4.73
C LYS A 102 2.53 11.82 -6.14
N THR A 103 1.88 10.79 -6.68
CA THR A 103 2.25 10.20 -7.97
C THR A 103 1.10 10.17 -8.98
N GLN A 104 -0.02 10.82 -8.67
CA GLN A 104 -1.09 11.15 -9.63
C GLN A 104 -1.48 12.63 -9.48
N GLY A 105 -2.42 13.10 -10.30
CA GLY A 105 -2.84 14.50 -10.37
C GLY A 105 -3.86 14.99 -9.32
N ALA A 106 -3.97 14.35 -8.16
CA ALA A 106 -4.90 14.80 -7.10
C ALA A 106 -4.29 15.93 -6.24
N LEU A 107 -5.13 16.73 -5.58
CA LEU A 107 -4.66 17.82 -4.72
C LEU A 107 -4.06 17.29 -3.41
N THR A 108 -3.06 17.97 -2.85
CA THR A 108 -2.46 17.65 -1.54
C THR A 108 -3.53 17.39 -0.48
N GLN A 109 -3.26 16.44 0.43
CA GLN A 109 -4.20 15.86 1.40
C GLN A 109 -5.16 14.81 0.83
N SER A 110 -5.13 14.53 -0.47
CA SER A 110 -5.96 13.49 -1.09
C SER A 110 -5.27 12.14 -1.12
N ALA A 111 -5.96 11.09 -0.67
CA ALA A 111 -5.49 9.71 -0.67
C ALA A 111 -6.67 8.74 -0.92
N MET A 112 -6.35 7.54 -1.42
CA MET A 112 -7.29 6.44 -1.57
C MET A 112 -6.96 5.31 -0.59
N LEU A 113 -8.00 4.75 0.03
CA LEU A 113 -7.93 3.52 0.81
C LEU A 113 -8.60 2.40 0.01
N HIS A 114 -7.85 1.34 -0.28
CA HIS A 114 -8.36 0.17 -0.99
C HIS A 114 -8.49 -1.00 -0.03
N LEU A 115 -9.57 -1.76 -0.18
CA LEU A 115 -9.85 -2.97 0.59
C LEU A 115 -10.07 -4.13 -0.38
N ASN A 116 -9.23 -5.15 -0.30
CA ASN A 116 -9.53 -6.44 -0.91
C ASN A 116 -10.37 -7.27 0.05
N ASP A 117 -11.29 -8.08 -0.49
CA ASP A 117 -12.04 -9.04 0.32
C ASP A 117 -11.35 -10.41 0.28
N ASN A 118 -10.82 -10.83 1.42
CA ASN A 118 -10.13 -12.10 1.61
C ASN A 118 -10.49 -12.76 2.96
N GLY A 119 -11.47 -12.22 3.68
CA GLY A 119 -11.95 -12.76 4.96
C GLY A 119 -11.21 -12.31 6.23
N LEU A 120 -10.06 -11.62 6.14
CA LEU A 120 -9.28 -11.20 7.32
C LEU A 120 -9.65 -9.80 7.84
N VAL A 121 -10.23 -8.94 6.99
CA VAL A 121 -10.56 -7.55 7.33
C VAL A 121 -12.07 -7.28 7.29
N ASN A 122 -12.60 -6.77 8.39
CA ASN A 122 -14.00 -6.34 8.47
C ASN A 122 -14.20 -4.93 7.87
N ARG A 123 -14.78 -4.87 6.66
CA ARG A 123 -15.06 -3.63 5.94
C ARG A 123 -15.94 -2.64 6.70
N ALA A 124 -16.95 -3.12 7.43
CA ALA A 124 -17.84 -2.26 8.21
C ALA A 124 -17.09 -1.58 9.36
N ARG A 125 -16.17 -2.31 10.01
CA ARG A 125 -15.30 -1.74 11.05
C ARG A 125 -14.33 -0.71 10.47
N VAL A 126 -13.76 -0.96 9.29
CA VAL A 126 -12.92 0.04 8.60
C VAL A 126 -13.72 1.32 8.30
N ALA A 127 -14.92 1.20 7.75
CA ALA A 127 -15.79 2.35 7.48
C ALA A 127 -16.14 3.12 8.77
N GLN A 128 -16.41 2.43 9.87
CA GLN A 128 -16.63 3.05 11.18
C GLN A 128 -15.41 3.83 11.64
N MET A 129 -14.20 3.27 11.54
CA MET A 129 -12.97 3.97 11.93
C MET A 129 -12.70 5.19 11.05
N LEU A 130 -12.95 5.09 9.74
CA LEU A 130 -12.86 6.24 8.84
C LEU A 130 -13.79 7.37 9.27
N SER A 131 -15.03 7.06 9.68
CA SER A 131 -15.99 8.08 10.13
C SER A 131 -15.54 8.84 11.39
N LEU A 132 -14.65 8.26 12.20
CA LEU A 132 -14.07 8.91 13.37
C LEU A 132 -12.88 9.81 13.01
N LEU A 133 -12.17 9.51 11.92
CA LEU A 133 -10.96 10.22 11.50
C LEU A 133 -11.26 11.34 10.49
N GLN A 134 -12.31 11.18 9.69
CA GLN A 134 -12.69 12.13 8.65
C GLN A 134 -13.55 13.26 9.22
N SER A 135 -13.47 14.42 8.57
CA SER A 135 -14.39 15.53 8.82
C SER A 135 -15.82 15.13 8.44
N SER A 136 -16.81 15.54 9.25
CA SER A 136 -18.23 15.45 8.89
C SER A 136 -18.61 16.37 7.72
N SER A 137 -17.74 17.32 7.38
CA SER A 137 -17.83 18.21 6.22
C SER A 137 -16.57 18.07 5.36
N PRO A 138 -16.46 17.00 4.55
CA PRO A 138 -15.29 16.81 3.69
C PRO A 138 -15.22 17.89 2.60
N SER A 139 -14.00 18.25 2.18
CA SER A 139 -13.82 19.21 1.09
C SER A 139 -14.24 18.60 -0.23
N SER A 140 -15.32 19.10 -0.83
CA SER A 140 -15.79 18.68 -2.15
C SER A 140 -14.74 18.87 -3.25
N ILE A 141 -13.85 19.87 -3.10
CA ILE A 141 -12.76 20.11 -4.05
C ILE A 141 -11.73 18.98 -3.98
N LEU A 142 -11.36 18.51 -2.78
CA LEU A 142 -10.45 17.39 -2.62
C LEU A 142 -11.07 16.10 -3.18
N LEU A 143 -12.34 15.84 -2.89
CA LEU A 143 -13.08 14.70 -3.42
C LEU A 143 -13.19 14.73 -4.95
N ALA A 144 -13.48 15.90 -5.54
CA ALA A 144 -13.51 16.07 -6.98
C ALA A 144 -12.12 15.84 -7.61
N SER A 145 -11.04 16.27 -6.95
CA SER A 145 -9.67 16.02 -7.43
C SER A 145 -9.30 14.53 -7.42
N LEU A 146 -9.78 13.76 -6.43
CA LEU A 146 -9.62 12.31 -6.39
C LEU A 146 -10.35 11.63 -7.56
N ASP A 147 -11.59 12.04 -7.82
CA ASP A 147 -12.35 11.46 -8.92
C ASP A 147 -11.77 11.83 -10.29
N ALA A 148 -11.31 13.06 -10.47
CA ALA A 148 -10.62 13.50 -11.68
C ALA A 148 -9.30 12.72 -11.90
N ALA A 149 -8.49 12.53 -10.86
CA ALA A 149 -7.26 11.73 -10.96
C ALA A 149 -7.55 10.26 -11.32
N ARG A 150 -8.55 9.66 -10.68
CA ARG A 150 -9.03 8.30 -11.01
C ARG A 150 -9.49 8.20 -12.47
N MET A 151 -10.28 9.16 -12.93
CA MET A 151 -10.77 9.21 -14.31
C MET A 151 -9.60 9.28 -15.29
N GLN A 152 -8.66 10.22 -15.09
CA GLN A 152 -7.48 10.37 -15.94
C GLN A 152 -6.67 9.07 -16.02
N MET A 153 -6.43 8.41 -14.89
CA MET A 153 -5.69 7.15 -14.90
C MET A 153 -6.46 6.01 -15.59
N ALA A 154 -7.79 5.99 -15.50
CA ALA A 154 -8.61 4.98 -16.16
C ALA A 154 -8.72 5.19 -17.68
N THR A 155 -8.76 6.43 -18.16
CA THR A 155 -8.94 6.75 -19.58
C THR A 155 -7.64 6.98 -20.34
N GLU A 156 -6.63 7.54 -19.68
CA GLU A 156 -5.39 8.01 -20.31
C GLU A 156 -4.13 7.47 -19.61
N GLY A 157 -4.28 6.79 -18.46
CA GLY A 157 -3.15 6.41 -17.60
C GLY A 157 -2.12 5.53 -18.31
N ARG A 158 -2.58 4.56 -19.11
CA ARG A 158 -1.69 3.68 -19.88
C ARG A 158 -0.81 4.48 -20.84
N GLU A 159 -1.40 5.34 -21.67
CA GLU A 159 -0.67 6.14 -22.66
C GLU A 159 0.26 7.15 -21.99
N ARG A 160 -0.20 7.80 -20.92
CA ARG A 160 0.61 8.76 -20.16
C ARG A 160 1.81 8.11 -19.48
N LEU A 161 1.65 6.90 -18.93
CA LEU A 161 2.77 6.18 -18.32
C LEU A 161 3.74 5.64 -19.36
N ALA A 162 3.28 5.33 -20.57
CA ALA A 162 4.15 4.89 -21.66
C ALA A 162 5.16 5.97 -22.09
N THR A 163 4.83 7.27 -21.94
CA THR A 163 5.76 8.36 -22.33
C THR A 163 6.93 8.57 -21.37
N ILE A 164 6.86 7.99 -20.17
CA ILE A 164 7.91 8.09 -19.14
C ILE A 164 8.65 6.77 -18.92
N LEU A 165 8.30 5.73 -19.67
CA LEU A 165 9.10 4.52 -19.78
C LEU A 165 10.30 4.84 -20.69
N VAL A 166 11.51 4.66 -20.14
CA VAL A 166 12.78 4.78 -20.88
C VAL A 166 13.20 3.42 -21.40
#